data_AF-A0A227IJJ5-F1
#
_entry.id   AF-A0A227IJJ5-F1
#
_cell.length_a   1.000
_cell.length_b   1.000
_cell.length_c   1.000
_cell.angle_alpha   90.00
_cell.angle_beta   90.00
_cell.angle_gamma   90.00
#
_symmetry.space_group_name_H-M   'P 1'
#
loop_
_entity.id
_entity.type
_entity.pdbx_description
1 polymer ?
#
loop_
_entity_poly.entity_id
_entity_poly.type
_entity_poly.pdbx_seq_one_letter_code
_entity_poly.pdbx_strand_id
1 'polypeptide(L)' 'MNKTQLVEQIAENADISKASAGRALDAFIEAVSGTLQSGDQVALVG' A
#
# COMPACT_ATOMS: atom_id res chain seq x y z
N MET A 1 12.61 3.73 -5.93
CA MET A 1 11.45 2.87 -5.64
C MET A 1 10.27 3.40 -6.44
N ASN A 2 9.94 2.74 -7.55
CA ASN A 2 8.70 3.00 -8.29
C ASN A 2 7.59 2.04 -7.81
N LYS A 3 6.35 2.25 -8.26
CA LYS A 3 5.20 1.43 -7.85
C LYS A 3 5.46 -0.07 -8.07
N THR A 4 6.06 -0.44 -9.21
CA THR A 4 6.37 -1.83 -9.55
C THR A 4 7.38 -2.45 -8.59
N GLN A 5 8.47 -1.73 -8.30
CA GLN A 5 9.49 -2.18 -7.35
C GLN A 5 8.91 -2.35 -5.94
N LEU A 6 7.99 -1.48 -5.52
CA LEU A 6 7.32 -1.58 -4.23
C LEU A 6 6.41 -2.83 -4.17
N VAL A 7 5.65 -3.11 -5.24
CA VAL A 7 4.80 -4.30 -5.35
C VAL A 7 5.63 -5.59 -5.32
N GLU A 8 6.79 -5.60 -6.00
CA GLU A 8 7.71 -6.73 -5.96
C GLU A 8 8.25 -6.95 -4.55
N GLN A 9 8.69 -5.90 -3.89
CA GLN A 9 9.20 -5.99 -2.53
C GLN A 9 8.12 -6.44 -1.53
N ILE A 10 6.88 -5.95 -1.66
CA ILE A 10 5.75 -6.43 -0.84
C ILE A 10 5.46 -7.90 -1.11
N ALA A 11 5.43 -8.31 -2.38
CA ALA A 11 5.19 -9.70 -2.77
C ALA A 11 6.24 -10.65 -2.19
N GLU A 12 7.53 -10.28 -2.28
CA GLU A 12 8.64 -11.06 -1.75
C GLU A 12 8.66 -11.11 -0.22
N ASN A 13 8.44 -9.99 0.46
CA ASN A 13 8.52 -9.92 1.93
C ASN A 13 7.28 -10.52 2.62
N ALA A 14 6.10 -10.43 1.99
CA ALA A 14 4.85 -10.96 2.53
C ALA A 14 4.52 -12.37 2.02
N ASP A 15 5.36 -12.96 1.16
CA ASP A 15 5.15 -14.26 0.52
C ASP A 15 3.78 -14.36 -0.17
N ILE A 16 3.44 -13.35 -0.97
CA ILE A 16 2.19 -13.26 -1.72
C ILE A 16 2.43 -13.04 -3.21
N SER A 17 1.41 -13.32 -4.03
CA SER A 17 1.52 -13.05 -5.46
C SER A 17 1.62 -11.55 -5.77
N LYS A 18 2.36 -11.19 -6.83
CA LYS A 18 2.46 -9.80 -7.33
C LYS A 18 1.09 -9.14 -7.55
N ALA A 19 0.10 -9.92 -8.01
CA ALA A 19 -1.27 -9.44 -8.18
C ALA A 19 -1.94 -9.09 -6.84
N SER A 20 -1.68 -9.86 -5.79
CA SER A 20 -2.20 -9.58 -4.44
C SER A 20 -1.46 -8.41 -3.80
N ALA A 21 -0.14 -8.33 -3.97
CA ALA A 21 0.66 -7.18 -3.53
C ALA A 21 0.25 -5.88 -4.22
N GLY A 22 -0.04 -5.92 -5.53
CA GLY A 22 -0.56 -4.78 -6.28
C GLY A 22 -1.90 -4.28 -5.72
N ARG A 23 -2.86 -5.19 -5.51
CA ARG A 23 -4.15 -4.85 -4.88
C ARG A 23 -4.01 -4.31 -3.47
N ALA A 24 -3.11 -4.89 -2.66
CA ALA A 24 -2.87 -4.41 -1.30
C ALA A 24 -2.30 -2.99 -1.29
N LEU A 25 -1.35 -2.69 -2.19
CA LEU A 25 -0.78 -1.36 -2.35
C LEU A 25 -1.83 -0.35 -2.82
N ASP A 26 -2.66 -0.72 -3.78
CA ASP A 26 -3.73 0.16 -4.28
C ASP A 26 -4.76 0.46 -3.18
N ALA A 27 -5.21 -0.56 -2.45
CA ALA A 27 -6.12 -0.37 -1.31
C ALA A 27 -5.51 0.50 -0.21
N PHE A 28 -4.20 0.34 0.07
CA PHE A 28 -3.50 1.19 1.02
C PHE A 28 -3.47 2.65 0.56
N ILE A 29 -3.13 2.91 -0.71
CA ILE A 29 -3.12 4.26 -1.28
C ILE A 29 -4.50 4.89 -1.22
N GLU A 30 -5.56 4.15 -1.58
CA GLU A 30 -6.93 4.63 -1.52
C GLU A 30 -7.36 4.97 -0.08
N ALA A 31 -7.09 4.10 0.88
CA ALA A 31 -7.41 4.33 2.29
C ALA A 31 -6.71 5.59 2.82
N VAL A 32 -5.40 5.70 2.60
CA VAL A 32 -4.61 6.87 3.02
C VAL A 32 -5.13 8.14 2.35
N SER A 33 -5.41 8.09 1.04
CA SER A 33 -5.92 9.24 0.30
C SER A 33 -7.30 9.68 0.81
N GLY A 34 -8.19 8.72 1.08
CA GLY A 34 -9.54 9.01 1.60
C GLY A 34 -9.51 9.61 3.02
N THR A 35 -8.64 9.10 3.89
CA THR A 35 -8.46 9.66 5.24
C THR A 35 -7.91 11.09 5.16
N LEU A 36 -6.86 11.33 4.35
CA LEU A 36 -6.29 12.67 4.18
C LEU A 36 -7.29 13.66 3.55
N GLN A 37 -8.11 13.21 2.59
CA GLN A 37 -9.19 14.03 2.01
C GLN A 37 -10.26 14.41 3.02
N SER A 38 -10.52 13.55 4.00
CA SER A 38 -11.47 13.82 5.08
C SER A 38 -10.93 14.80 6.13
N GLY A 39 -9.66 15.22 6.00
CA GLY A 39 -8.97 16.09 6.95
C GLY A 39 -8.40 15.36 8.16
N ASP A 40 -8.54 14.03 8.19
CA ASP A 40 -8.03 13.18 9.25
C ASP A 40 -6.54 12.86 9.01
N GLN A 41 -5.79 12.70 10.10
CA GLN A 41 -4.39 12.28 10.03
C GLN A 41 -4.27 10.76 9.98
N VAL A 42 -3.43 10.27 9.07
CA VAL A 42 -3.04 8.87 9.01
C VAL A 42 -1.85 8.65 9.95
N ALA A 43 -2.07 7.94 11.06
CA ALA A 43 -1.03 7.50 11.96
C ALA A 43 -0.69 6.03 11.69
N LEU A 44 0.50 5.78 11.15
CA LEU A 44 1.04 4.42 10.97
C LEU A 44 2.00 4.15 12.13
N VAL A 45 1.50 3.47 13.17
CA VAL A 45 2.30 3.08 14.33
C VAL A 45 2.91 1.70 14.06
N GLY A 46 4.24 1.63 14.07
CA GLY A 46 5.04 0.44 13.75
C GLY A 46 6.43 0.82 13.31
#